data_AF-A0A8S1TFI2-F1
#
_entry.id   AF-A0A8S1TFI2-F1
#
_cell.length_a   1.000
_cell.length_b   1.000
_cell.length_c   1.000
_cell.angle_alpha   90.00
_cell.angle_beta   90.00
_cell.angle_gamma   90.00
#
_symmetry.space_group_name_H-M   'P 1'
#
loop_
_entity.id
_entity.type
_entity.pdbx_description
1 polymer ?
#
loop_
_entity_poly.entity_id
_entity_poly.type
_entity_poly.pdbx_seq_one_letter_code
_entity_poly.pdbx_strand_id
1 'polypeptide(L)'
;MGNSDSNASIKALHTNYMVIRNIKDDPRYGEGRIVQQKQTKQEAFQKEINLTDEDKFKKFKVLLEKKESNKYENLINVTKLYFHEESQFCGQFFQIYILLEYIPQSLKETIEKRLTNKQYFKEKELMQILKGCIDALFILQSQNITHQAIRPETISYQEQQQLVKLSDPTVSGLLSSFQLVVQEELKQINQYYLSPQLMQSLNDEVQPQHNPYKSDVYSLGMTMLHLSTLNNCDDCYDIPKLKVLLQQVQRRLQQIETTFSSQYVSLLRKMLLLNEDQRPDFIQLKYELQASQSSQSQFYEEQQVIQIQKALQVQNYEQIIETSPIQLQSMQMFMNSEERNNLKIQQSNQSIKNSQIQKSQELRQSQQSNQSIYIERNEVKELRPDISDHIKILPLSEQIAEPSGIDDNIGNQIGIDKSIHITNEPEQQNILMPVTSFETSQQYEQFIKMQQSKSNYYITDQSQKVDQNMRFINSINTKRSDIEKVIEIYPNGSKYDGEKQNGLRQGYDNGGVYEGQWYDNKMHGNGTLFYASGKPAYEGQWVNDKFQGKGTLYNEEPQMLYSEFDYRDFDQVGEYWTKYVGQFYDDNKEGQGILYLSNGDKFDGTFIQDLISGLGRYIKVNGQIIQGRWWRNKLQQ
;
A
#
# COMPACT_ATOMS: atom_id res chain seq x y z
N MET A 1 33.96 -23.90 11.28
CA MET A 1 34.74 -22.82 11.95
C MET A 1 34.00 -21.47 11.92
N GLY A 2 32.66 -21.42 12.10
CA GLY A 2 31.88 -20.17 12.02
C GLY A 2 31.39 -19.56 13.35
N ASN A 3 31.55 -20.26 14.49
CA ASN A 3 30.91 -19.88 15.76
C ASN A 3 31.66 -18.86 16.65
N SER A 4 32.84 -18.38 16.25
CA SER A 4 33.66 -17.50 17.12
C SER A 4 33.24 -16.02 17.06
N ASP A 5 32.85 -15.51 15.89
CA ASP A 5 32.61 -14.07 15.70
C ASP A 5 31.18 -13.65 16.12
N SER A 6 30.19 -14.51 15.95
CA SER A 6 28.79 -14.25 16.37
C SER A 6 28.65 -14.16 17.89
N ASN A 7 29.36 -15.01 18.64
CA ASN A 7 29.40 -14.99 20.10
C ASN A 7 30.15 -13.78 20.67
N ALA A 8 31.17 -13.28 19.96
CA ALA A 8 31.89 -12.09 20.37
C ALA A 8 31.00 -10.83 20.27
N SER A 9 30.13 -10.77 19.26
CA SER A 9 29.20 -9.66 19.03
C SER A 9 28.18 -9.50 20.17
N ILE A 10 27.47 -10.57 20.55
CA ILE A 10 26.52 -10.54 21.69
C ILE A 10 27.25 -10.24 23.01
N LYS A 11 28.42 -10.86 23.24
CA LYS A 11 29.21 -10.56 24.43
C LYS A 11 29.57 -9.08 24.49
N ALA A 12 29.91 -8.45 23.37
CA ALA A 12 30.18 -7.02 23.32
C ALA A 12 28.95 -6.17 23.69
N LEU A 13 27.75 -6.55 23.25
CA LEU A 13 26.50 -5.88 23.66
C LEU A 13 26.32 -5.93 25.20
N HIS A 14 26.37 -7.12 25.80
CA HIS A 14 26.21 -7.27 27.26
C HIS A 14 27.35 -6.67 28.08
N THR A 15 28.57 -6.65 27.54
CA THR A 15 29.70 -5.97 28.17
C THR A 15 29.51 -4.46 28.17
N ASN A 16 29.01 -3.88 27.07
CA ASN A 16 28.95 -2.43 26.90
C ASN A 16 27.66 -1.78 27.42
N TYR A 17 26.56 -2.53 27.49
CA TYR A 17 25.24 -2.01 27.86
C TYR A 17 24.67 -2.71 29.08
N MET A 18 23.82 -1.99 29.81
CA MET A 18 23.00 -2.53 30.89
C MET A 18 21.52 -2.24 30.62
N VAL A 19 20.64 -3.21 30.90
CA VAL A 19 19.20 -3.04 30.75
C VAL A 19 18.68 -2.15 31.88
N ILE A 20 17.95 -1.09 31.52
CA ILE A 20 17.31 -0.17 32.47
C ILE A 20 15.85 -0.58 32.69
N ARG A 21 15.10 -0.79 31.60
CA ARG A 21 13.68 -1.17 31.66
C ARG A 21 13.24 -1.94 30.42
N ASN A 22 12.30 -2.85 30.59
CA ASN A 22 11.62 -3.51 29.46
C ASN A 22 10.39 -2.66 29.05
N ILE A 23 10.14 -2.59 27.76
CA ILE A 23 9.06 -1.81 27.14
C ILE A 23 8.22 -2.77 26.31
N LYS A 24 6.95 -2.94 26.68
CA LYS A 24 6.05 -3.87 25.99
C LYS A 24 5.48 -3.27 24.71
N ASP A 25 5.13 -1.99 24.74
CA ASP A 25 4.49 -1.32 23.63
C ASP A 25 4.76 0.19 23.71
N ASP A 26 5.80 0.66 23.01
CA ASP A 26 5.99 2.09 22.77
C ASP A 26 5.61 2.40 21.32
N PRO A 27 4.68 3.33 21.05
CA PRO A 27 4.23 3.65 19.69
C PRO A 27 5.33 4.13 18.73
N ARG A 28 6.55 4.41 19.18
CA ARG A 28 7.68 4.85 18.35
C ARG A 28 8.67 3.74 18.06
N TYR A 29 8.80 2.79 18.99
CA TYR A 29 9.85 1.78 18.96
C TYR A 29 9.30 0.34 18.90
N GLY A 30 8.03 0.14 19.25
CA GLY A 30 7.40 -1.15 19.46
C GLY A 30 7.85 -1.80 20.78
N GLU A 31 7.80 -3.13 20.81
CA GLU A 31 8.33 -3.92 21.92
C GLU A 31 9.87 -3.91 21.93
N GLY A 32 10.46 -3.81 23.12
CA GLY A 32 11.90 -3.85 23.31
C GLY A 32 12.34 -3.48 24.70
N ARG A 33 13.55 -2.92 24.83
CA ARG A 33 14.15 -2.58 26.11
C ARG A 33 14.91 -1.28 26.00
N ILE A 34 14.93 -0.50 27.07
CA ILE A 34 15.82 0.65 27.16
C ILE A 34 17.08 0.21 27.86
N VAL A 35 18.20 0.43 27.18
CA VAL A 35 19.53 0.06 27.62
C VAL A 35 20.37 1.31 27.78
N GLN A 36 21.33 1.26 28.70
CA GLN A 36 22.26 2.34 28.94
C GLN A 36 23.68 1.87 28.68
N GLN A 37 24.45 2.64 27.93
CA GLN A 37 25.86 2.38 27.72
C GLN A 37 26.61 2.62 29.04
N LYS A 38 27.39 1.64 29.52
CA LYS A 38 28.00 1.67 30.85
C LYS A 38 28.97 2.84 31.05
N GLN A 39 29.70 3.20 29.98
CA GLN A 39 30.73 4.25 29.99
C GLN A 39 30.15 5.66 29.89
N THR A 40 29.31 5.93 28.88
CA THR A 40 28.80 7.29 28.60
C THR A 40 27.51 7.62 29.34
N LYS A 41 26.83 6.60 29.89
CA LYS A 41 25.47 6.70 30.43
C LYS A 41 24.40 7.08 29.41
N GLN A 42 24.72 7.07 28.11
CA GLN A 42 23.77 7.32 27.05
C GLN A 42 22.75 6.17 26.96
N GLU A 43 21.46 6.52 26.90
CA GLU A 43 20.38 5.55 26.70
C GLU A 43 20.14 5.27 25.21
N ALA A 44 19.76 4.03 24.91
CA ALA A 44 19.37 3.55 23.59
C ALA A 44 18.17 2.60 23.73
N PHE A 45 17.38 2.48 22.67
CA PHE A 45 16.31 1.49 22.61
C PHE A 45 16.82 0.24 21.90
N GLN A 46 16.79 -0.90 22.57
CA GLN A 46 17.19 -2.19 22.03
C GLN A 46 15.96 -2.95 21.56
N LYS A 47 15.95 -3.32 20.27
CA LYS A 47 15.05 -4.34 19.71
C LYS A 47 15.77 -5.64 19.47
N GLU A 48 15.01 -6.72 19.55
CA GLU A 48 15.45 -8.07 19.23
C GLU A 48 14.56 -8.62 18.13
N ILE A 49 15.17 -9.18 17.09
CA ILE A 49 14.47 -9.85 16.00
C ILE A 49 15.07 -11.24 15.86
N ASN A 50 14.20 -12.25 15.93
CA ASN A 50 14.56 -13.65 15.79
C ASN A 50 14.02 -14.19 14.45
N LEU A 51 14.87 -14.79 13.64
CA LEU A 51 14.58 -15.34 12.33
C LEU A 51 15.08 -16.78 12.24
N THR A 52 14.39 -17.60 11.46
CA THR A 52 14.77 -18.98 11.13
C THR A 52 15.11 -19.15 9.65
N ASP A 53 14.88 -18.11 8.85
CA ASP A 53 15.09 -18.06 7.40
C ASP A 53 16.35 -17.26 7.10
N GLU A 54 17.33 -17.93 6.47
CA GLU A 54 18.64 -17.37 6.14
C GLU A 54 18.56 -16.25 5.09
N ASP A 55 17.69 -16.39 4.09
CA ASP A 55 17.55 -15.40 3.03
C ASP A 55 16.87 -14.14 3.56
N LYS A 56 15.85 -14.29 4.42
CA LYS A 56 15.26 -13.16 5.16
C LYS A 56 16.29 -12.50 6.06
N PHE A 57 17.12 -13.27 6.77
CA PHE A 57 18.20 -12.72 7.59
C PHE A 57 19.20 -11.92 6.76
N LYS A 58 19.68 -12.45 5.62
CA LYS A 58 20.63 -11.75 4.73
C LYS A 58 20.02 -10.46 4.17
N LYS A 59 18.78 -10.51 3.67
CA LYS A 59 18.07 -9.32 3.16
C LYS A 59 17.93 -8.25 4.25
N PHE A 60 17.49 -8.64 5.44
CA PHE A 60 17.26 -7.70 6.54
C PHE A 60 18.56 -7.13 7.09
N LYS A 61 19.62 -7.95 7.17
CA LYS A 61 20.97 -7.52 7.55
C LYS A 61 21.49 -6.41 6.64
N VAL A 62 21.41 -6.56 5.32
CA VAL A 62 21.85 -5.53 4.35
C VAL A 62 21.06 -4.23 4.54
N LEU A 63 19.74 -4.31 4.73
CA LEU A 63 18.89 -3.15 4.98
C LEU A 63 19.31 -2.43 6.27
N LEU A 64 19.52 -3.16 7.36
CA LEU A 64 19.91 -2.60 8.65
C LEU A 64 21.30 -2.00 8.62
N GLU A 65 22.29 -2.64 8.00
CA GLU A 65 23.65 -2.10 7.86
C GLU A 65 23.66 -0.78 7.07
N LYS A 66 22.80 -0.66 6.05
CA LYS A 66 22.57 0.61 5.35
C LYS A 66 21.98 1.68 6.26
N LYS A 67 21.06 1.33 7.17
CA LYS A 67 20.47 2.24 8.16
C LYS A 67 21.45 2.62 9.27
N GLU A 68 22.34 1.72 9.70
CA GLU A 68 23.40 2.04 10.66
C GLU A 68 24.40 3.04 10.05
N SER A 69 24.72 2.87 8.76
CA SER A 69 25.69 3.72 8.04
C SER A 69 25.15 5.10 7.66
N ASN A 70 23.84 5.22 7.42
CA ASN A 70 23.21 6.49 7.01
C ASN A 70 22.40 7.08 8.15
N LYS A 71 22.82 8.25 8.64
CA LYS A 71 22.06 8.99 9.65
C LYS A 71 21.12 10.00 8.99
N TYR A 72 19.89 10.03 9.46
CA TYR A 72 18.85 10.96 9.02
C TYR A 72 18.49 11.89 10.19
N GLU A 73 18.44 13.19 9.90
CA GLU A 73 18.20 14.21 10.93
C GLU A 73 16.83 14.04 11.61
N ASN A 74 15.79 13.77 10.83
CA ASN A 74 14.41 13.71 11.30
C ASN A 74 13.81 12.30 11.39
N LEU A 75 14.62 11.24 11.29
CA LEU A 75 14.18 9.87 11.58
C LEU A 75 14.93 9.32 12.80
N ILE A 76 14.29 8.41 13.53
CA ILE A 76 14.94 7.61 14.57
C ILE A 76 15.98 6.70 13.91
N ASN A 77 17.24 6.87 14.28
CA ASN A 77 18.38 6.21 13.66
C ASN A 77 18.76 4.91 14.37
N VAL A 78 19.19 3.93 13.57
CA VAL A 78 19.94 2.77 14.04
C VAL A 78 21.33 3.23 14.45
N THR A 79 21.68 3.10 15.73
CA THR A 79 22.99 3.51 16.27
C THR A 79 24.01 2.37 16.22
N LYS A 80 23.56 1.13 16.46
CA LYS A 80 24.43 -0.06 16.45
C LYS A 80 23.65 -1.33 16.13
N LEU A 81 24.32 -2.28 15.48
CA LEU A 81 23.79 -3.61 15.21
C LEU A 81 24.68 -4.70 15.82
N TYR A 82 24.03 -5.78 16.29
CA TYR A 82 24.69 -7.01 16.68
C TYR A 82 23.95 -8.19 16.06
N PHE A 83 24.72 -9.13 15.51
CA PHE A 83 24.19 -10.29 14.82
C PHE A 83 24.68 -11.55 15.52
N HIS A 84 23.79 -12.52 15.62
CA HIS A 84 24.10 -13.84 16.10
C HIS A 84 23.48 -14.89 15.20
N GLU A 85 24.25 -15.92 14.95
CA GLU A 85 23.88 -17.05 14.13
C GLU A 85 24.25 -18.29 14.92
N GLU A 86 23.27 -19.17 15.10
CA GLU A 86 23.42 -20.44 15.79
C GLU A 86 22.86 -21.55 14.92
N SER A 87 23.67 -22.57 14.66
CA SER A 87 23.22 -23.81 14.01
C SER A 87 23.00 -24.88 15.09
N GLN A 88 21.77 -25.38 15.21
CA GLN A 88 21.41 -26.50 16.06
C GLN A 88 20.99 -27.72 15.21
N PHE A 89 20.91 -28.91 15.82
CA PHE A 89 20.55 -30.16 15.13
C PHE A 89 19.21 -30.09 14.37
N CYS A 90 18.30 -29.19 14.75
CA CYS A 90 16.97 -29.04 14.17
C CYS A 90 16.78 -27.80 13.28
N GLY A 91 17.83 -26.99 13.02
CA GLY A 91 17.72 -25.80 12.17
C GLY A 91 18.73 -24.69 12.50
N GLN A 92 18.67 -23.61 11.73
CA GLN A 92 19.49 -22.42 11.91
C GLN A 92 18.65 -21.29 12.50
N PHE A 93 19.20 -20.60 13.49
CA PHE A 93 18.55 -19.49 14.18
C PHE A 93 19.42 -18.24 14.04
N PHE A 94 18.79 -17.15 13.67
CA PHE A 94 19.43 -15.85 13.52
C PHE A 94 18.79 -14.87 14.49
N GLN A 95 19.62 -14.18 15.26
CA GLN A 95 19.20 -13.11 16.15
C GLN A 95 19.84 -11.81 15.73
N ILE A 96 19.04 -10.74 15.73
CA ILE A 96 19.48 -9.39 15.42
C ILE A 96 19.11 -8.51 16.61
N TYR A 97 20.12 -7.88 17.21
CA TYR A 97 19.91 -6.81 18.17
C TYR A 97 20.14 -5.46 17.49
N ILE A 98 19.11 -4.62 17.51
CA ILE A 98 19.13 -3.29 16.92
C ILE A 98 19.12 -2.28 18.06
N LEU A 99 20.17 -1.47 18.17
CA LEU A 99 20.15 -0.28 19.02
C LEU A 99 19.68 0.92 18.20
N LEU A 100 18.61 1.55 18.67
CA LEU A 100 18.05 2.78 18.14
C LEU A 100 18.39 3.93 19.08
N GLU A 101 18.51 5.14 18.55
CA GLU A 101 18.57 6.33 19.38
C GLU A 101 17.30 6.42 20.25
N TYR A 102 17.45 6.73 21.53
CA TYR A 102 16.32 6.81 22.44
C TYR A 102 16.00 8.26 22.80
N ILE A 103 14.77 8.68 22.52
CA ILE A 103 14.24 9.99 22.83
C ILE A 103 13.09 9.80 23.84
N PRO A 104 13.21 10.29 25.09
CA PRO A 104 12.22 9.99 26.12
C PRO A 104 10.82 10.54 25.83
N GLN A 105 10.74 11.71 25.18
CA GLN A 105 9.50 12.46 25.04
C GLN A 105 8.94 12.40 23.61
N SER A 106 7.69 11.99 23.49
CA SER A 106 6.86 12.09 22.29
C SER A 106 6.13 13.44 22.23
N LEU A 107 5.58 13.72 21.06
CA LEU A 107 4.76 14.90 20.83
C LEU A 107 3.44 14.82 21.60
N LYS A 108 2.91 13.62 21.85
CA LYS A 108 1.71 13.43 22.69
C LYS A 108 1.91 13.96 24.10
N GLU A 109 2.96 13.57 24.82
CA GLU A 109 3.15 14.07 26.19
C GLU A 109 3.40 15.59 26.20
N THR A 110 3.95 16.15 25.10
CA THR A 110 4.07 17.60 24.94
C THR A 110 2.70 18.27 24.82
N ILE A 111 1.78 17.71 24.02
CA ILE A 111 0.40 18.19 23.89
C ILE A 111 -0.30 18.16 25.25
N GLU A 112 -0.24 17.03 25.96
CA GLU A 112 -0.89 16.86 27.26
C GLU A 112 -0.39 17.85 28.32
N LYS A 113 0.93 18.04 28.38
CA LYS A 113 1.55 19.04 29.26
C LYS A 113 1.11 20.46 28.90
N ARG A 114 1.06 20.79 27.61
CA ARG A 114 0.63 22.12 27.13
C ARG A 114 -0.85 22.36 27.36
N LEU A 115 -1.69 21.36 27.16
CA LEU A 115 -3.13 21.43 27.43
C LEU A 115 -3.39 21.73 28.91
N THR A 116 -2.70 21.02 29.80
CA THR A 116 -2.75 21.26 31.26
C THR A 116 -2.37 22.71 31.61
N ASN A 117 -1.36 23.25 30.94
CA ASN A 117 -0.85 24.61 31.16
C ASN A 117 -1.55 25.69 30.32
N LYS A 118 -2.53 25.32 29.47
CA LYS A 118 -3.18 26.19 28.49
C LYS A 118 -2.19 26.97 27.59
N GLN A 119 -1.09 26.31 27.21
CA GLN A 119 -0.01 26.90 26.42
C GLN A 119 -0.06 26.43 24.97
N TYR A 120 -0.62 27.24 24.08
CA TYR A 120 -0.71 26.94 22.65
C TYR A 120 0.67 26.93 21.97
N PHE A 121 0.78 26.17 20.88
CA PHE A 121 1.96 26.19 20.03
C PHE A 121 2.06 27.50 19.25
N LYS A 122 3.28 28.04 19.15
CA LYS A 122 3.61 29.16 18.28
C LYS A 122 3.81 28.66 16.85
N GLU A 123 3.54 29.51 15.87
CA GLU A 123 3.70 29.14 14.45
C GLU A 123 5.11 28.63 14.12
N LYS A 124 6.16 29.24 14.70
CA LYS A 124 7.55 28.78 14.52
C LYS A 124 7.74 27.32 14.96
N GLU A 125 7.12 26.93 16.07
CA GLU A 125 7.18 25.55 16.59
C GLU A 125 6.41 24.60 15.66
N LEU A 126 5.21 25.00 15.22
CA LEU A 126 4.38 24.23 14.30
C LEU A 126 5.11 24.01 12.96
N MET A 127 5.71 25.06 12.40
CA MET A 127 6.47 24.98 11.15
C MET A 127 7.72 24.12 11.28
N GLN A 128 8.38 24.14 12.43
CA GLN A 128 9.52 23.27 12.70
C GLN A 128 9.11 21.79 12.75
N ILE A 129 8.02 21.47 13.45
CA ILE A 129 7.46 20.10 13.51
C ILE A 129 7.04 19.65 12.11
N LEU A 130 6.28 20.48 11.39
CA LEU A 130 5.80 20.18 10.04
C LEU A 130 6.96 19.94 9.07
N LYS A 131 7.97 20.83 9.06
CA LYS A 131 9.15 20.68 8.20
C LYS A 131 9.92 19.40 8.56
N GLY A 132 10.18 19.15 9.84
CA GLY A 132 10.89 17.94 10.27
C GLY A 132 10.18 16.66 9.84
N CYS A 133 8.85 16.63 9.95
CA CYS A 133 8.05 15.49 9.48
C CYS A 133 8.08 15.34 7.96
N ILE A 134 7.91 16.44 7.20
CA ILE A 134 8.00 16.41 5.72
C ILE A 134 9.39 15.96 5.27
N ASP A 135 10.45 16.41 5.94
CA ASP A 135 11.84 16.02 5.61
C ASP A 135 12.05 14.52 5.84
N ALA A 136 11.56 13.98 6.96
CA ALA A 136 11.59 12.55 7.24
C ALA A 136 10.79 11.72 6.22
N LEU A 137 9.56 12.16 5.92
CA LEU A 137 8.63 11.45 5.04
C LEU A 137 9.03 11.54 3.57
N PHE A 138 9.68 12.63 3.16
CA PHE A 138 10.32 12.74 1.85
C PHE A 138 11.42 11.67 1.67
N ILE A 139 12.26 11.46 2.69
CA ILE A 139 13.30 10.42 2.66
C ILE A 139 12.65 9.04 2.55
N LEU A 140 11.65 8.73 3.37
CA LEU A 140 10.94 7.45 3.31
C LEU A 140 10.28 7.25 1.93
N GLN A 141 9.56 8.25 1.40
CA GLN A 141 8.93 8.18 0.08
C GLN A 141 9.97 7.97 -1.03
N SER A 142 11.13 8.63 -0.97
CA SER A 142 12.22 8.43 -1.95
C SER A 142 12.80 7.01 -1.95
N GLN A 143 12.59 6.28 -0.85
CA GLN A 143 12.98 4.88 -0.67
C GLN A 143 11.80 3.92 -0.90
N ASN A 144 10.67 4.42 -1.43
CA ASN A 144 9.41 3.70 -1.60
C ASN A 144 8.82 3.16 -0.29
N ILE A 145 9.11 3.80 0.85
CA ILE A 145 8.60 3.43 2.16
C ILE A 145 7.46 4.38 2.56
N THR A 146 6.35 3.82 3.01
CA THR A 146 5.20 4.54 3.59
C THR A 146 5.24 4.45 5.12
N HIS A 147 4.79 5.47 5.84
CA HIS A 147 4.79 5.46 7.30
C HIS A 147 3.53 4.81 7.89
N GLN A 148 2.34 5.13 7.38
CA GLN A 148 1.00 4.61 7.72
C GLN A 148 0.54 4.77 9.19
N ALA A 149 1.43 5.18 10.10
CA ALA A 149 1.16 5.34 11.52
C ALA A 149 1.37 6.79 12.01
N ILE A 150 1.25 7.81 11.15
CA ILE A 150 1.57 9.19 11.55
C ILE A 150 0.53 9.72 12.53
N ARG A 151 0.99 10.03 13.76
CA ARG A 151 0.20 10.65 14.83
C ARG A 151 1.14 11.23 15.92
N PRO A 152 0.65 12.01 16.90
CA PRO A 152 1.49 12.58 17.96
C PRO A 152 2.33 11.55 18.71
N GLU A 153 1.83 10.34 18.91
CA GLU A 153 2.55 9.26 19.58
C GLU A 153 3.82 8.83 18.83
N THR A 154 3.83 8.86 17.50
CA THR A 154 4.94 8.34 16.69
C THR A 154 6.01 9.39 16.36
N ILE A 155 5.81 10.63 16.85
CA ILE A 155 6.71 11.76 16.64
C ILE A 155 7.38 12.08 17.96
N SER A 156 8.71 12.06 17.98
CA SER A 156 9.51 12.55 19.10
C SER A 156 9.77 14.05 18.95
N TYR A 157 9.53 14.81 20.01
CA TYR A 157 9.69 16.26 19.99
C TYR A 157 10.30 16.77 21.29
N GLN A 158 11.34 17.60 21.17
CA GLN A 158 11.96 18.30 22.31
C GLN A 158 12.20 19.77 21.94
N GLU A 159 11.37 20.65 22.49
CA GLU A 159 11.36 22.09 22.19
C GLU A 159 12.71 22.76 22.41
N GLN A 160 13.35 22.54 23.58
CA GLN A 160 14.61 23.18 23.94
C GLN A 160 15.78 22.80 23.02
N GLN A 161 15.75 21.58 22.49
CA GLN A 161 16.80 21.03 21.63
C GLN A 161 16.46 21.18 20.15
N GLN A 162 15.29 21.78 19.85
CA GLN A 162 14.76 21.89 18.50
C GLN A 162 14.70 20.55 17.74
N LEU A 163 14.49 19.46 18.48
CA LEU A 163 14.53 18.10 17.94
C LEU A 163 13.13 17.67 17.50
N VAL A 164 13.02 17.22 16.25
CA VAL A 164 11.84 16.57 15.68
C VAL A 164 12.32 15.30 15.00
N LYS A 165 11.90 14.13 15.50
CA LYS A 165 12.23 12.84 14.89
C LYS A 165 11.00 11.95 14.76
N LEU A 166 10.75 11.49 13.55
CA LEU A 166 9.71 10.54 13.23
C LEU A 166 10.25 9.11 13.41
N SER A 167 9.38 8.22 13.84
CA SER A 167 9.69 6.80 13.95
C SER A 167 9.95 6.20 12.56
N ASP A 168 10.94 5.33 12.43
CA ASP A 168 11.23 4.65 11.15
C ASP A 168 10.45 3.32 11.10
N PRO A 169 9.41 3.19 10.26
CA PRO A 169 8.54 2.00 10.23
C PRO A 169 9.28 0.71 9.90
N THR A 170 10.44 0.81 9.21
CA THR A 170 11.22 -0.37 8.79
C THR A 170 11.92 -1.11 9.93
N VAL A 171 12.07 -0.45 11.09
CA VAL A 171 12.73 -1.03 12.27
C VAL A 171 11.85 -1.01 13.52
N SER A 172 10.87 -0.11 13.56
CA SER A 172 10.00 0.09 14.73
C SER A 172 8.82 -0.89 14.81
N GLY A 173 8.41 -1.53 13.70
CA GLY A 173 7.33 -2.52 13.71
C GLY A 173 5.99 -1.93 14.15
N LEU A 174 5.71 -0.70 13.71
CA LEU A 174 4.51 0.04 14.11
C LEU A 174 3.25 -0.60 13.55
N LEU A 175 2.19 -0.54 14.34
CA LEU A 175 0.83 -0.71 13.82
C LEU A 175 0.42 0.56 13.08
N SER A 176 -0.10 0.42 11.87
CA SER A 176 -0.69 1.55 11.15
C SER A 176 -1.88 2.12 11.91
N SER A 177 -2.19 3.41 11.69
CA SER A 177 -3.36 4.05 12.31
C SER A 177 -4.65 3.29 11.96
N PHE A 178 -4.74 2.75 10.74
CA PHE A 178 -5.88 1.93 10.31
C PHE A 178 -5.97 0.63 11.12
N GLN A 179 -4.86 -0.11 11.25
CA GLN A 179 -4.83 -1.34 12.04
C GLN A 179 -5.17 -1.10 13.51
N LEU A 180 -4.76 0.03 14.09
CA LEU A 180 -5.11 0.37 15.47
C LEU A 180 -6.62 0.56 15.62
N VAL A 181 -7.25 1.31 14.71
CA VAL A 181 -8.70 1.53 14.69
C VAL A 181 -9.48 0.22 14.54
N VAL A 182 -8.98 -0.71 13.71
CA VAL A 182 -9.58 -2.03 13.54
C VAL A 182 -9.38 -2.93 14.76
N GLN A 183 -8.21 -2.90 15.40
CA GLN A 183 -7.87 -3.79 16.52
C GLN A 183 -8.58 -3.45 17.84
N GLU A 184 -8.85 -2.18 18.12
CA GLU A 184 -9.41 -1.74 19.41
C GLU A 184 -10.95 -1.73 19.47
N GLU A 185 -11.63 -2.23 18.42
CA GLU A 185 -13.06 -2.06 18.15
C GLU A 185 -13.48 -0.57 18.08
N LEU A 186 -14.37 -0.21 17.15
CA LEU A 186 -14.75 1.17 16.77
C LEU A 186 -15.37 2.06 17.88
N LYS A 187 -15.25 1.69 19.16
CA LYS A 187 -15.88 2.38 20.31
C LYS A 187 -14.90 2.93 21.35
N GLN A 188 -13.59 2.73 21.23
CA GLN A 188 -12.64 3.13 22.30
C GLN A 188 -11.44 3.99 21.87
N ILE A 189 -11.09 4.06 20.59
CA ILE A 189 -10.03 4.98 20.14
C ILE A 189 -10.59 6.40 20.04
N ASN A 190 -10.10 7.27 20.91
CA ASN A 190 -10.03 8.69 20.63
C ASN A 190 -8.71 8.91 19.86
N GLN A 191 -8.70 9.77 18.83
CA GLN A 191 -7.56 10.17 17.99
C GLN A 191 -7.25 9.26 16.77
N TYR A 192 -8.16 9.27 15.78
CA TYR A 192 -8.13 8.38 14.60
C TYR A 192 -7.04 8.67 13.55
N TYR A 193 -6.83 9.94 13.20
CA TYR A 193 -5.88 10.39 12.16
C TYR A 193 -5.99 9.68 10.79
N LEU A 194 -7.15 9.11 10.45
CA LEU A 194 -7.34 8.39 9.18
C LEU A 194 -7.70 9.34 8.03
N SER A 195 -7.20 9.04 6.83
CA SER A 195 -7.68 9.68 5.61
C SER A 195 -9.14 9.29 5.31
N PRO A 196 -9.87 10.06 4.49
CA PRO A 196 -11.24 9.70 4.09
C PRO A 196 -11.34 8.31 3.46
N GLN A 197 -10.36 7.93 2.64
CA GLN A 197 -10.29 6.62 2.00
C GLN A 197 -10.12 5.50 3.02
N LEU A 198 -9.19 5.68 3.98
CA LEU A 198 -8.99 4.74 5.08
C LEU A 198 -10.23 4.64 5.98
N MET A 199 -10.87 5.77 6.28
CA MET A 199 -12.06 5.82 7.12
C MET A 199 -13.25 5.09 6.47
N GLN A 200 -13.49 5.30 5.17
CA GLN A 200 -14.53 4.58 4.42
C GLN A 200 -14.27 3.08 4.33
N SER A 201 -12.99 2.71 4.21
CA SER A 201 -12.57 1.31 4.09
C SER A 201 -12.71 0.52 5.41
N LEU A 202 -13.01 1.17 6.54
CA LEU A 202 -13.27 0.45 7.80
C LEU A 202 -14.51 -0.45 7.73
N ASN A 203 -15.41 -0.22 6.76
CA ASN A 203 -16.58 -1.07 6.53
C ASN A 203 -16.22 -2.34 5.73
N ASP A 204 -15.10 -2.30 5.02
CA ASP A 204 -14.64 -3.34 4.14
C ASP A 204 -13.65 -4.21 4.92
N GLU A 205 -13.94 -5.50 5.10
CA GLU A 205 -13.01 -6.47 5.70
C GLU A 205 -11.78 -6.76 4.80
N VAL A 206 -11.58 -5.95 3.76
CA VAL A 206 -10.53 -6.04 2.74
C VAL A 206 -9.57 -4.86 2.93
N GLN A 207 -8.33 -4.96 2.44
CA GLN A 207 -7.41 -3.83 2.52
C GLN A 207 -7.99 -2.55 1.89
N PRO A 208 -7.79 -1.41 2.56
CA PRO A 208 -8.25 -0.13 2.07
C PRO A 208 -7.65 0.13 0.69
N GLN A 209 -8.49 0.52 -0.27
CA GLN A 209 -8.00 1.05 -1.55
C GLN A 209 -7.71 2.53 -1.35
N HIS A 210 -6.43 2.88 -1.25
CA HIS A 210 -5.99 4.25 -1.10
C HIS A 210 -4.55 4.41 -1.59
N ASN A 211 -4.15 5.65 -1.82
CA ASN A 211 -2.74 5.98 -1.94
C ASN A 211 -2.13 6.16 -0.53
N PRO A 212 -1.13 5.33 -0.13
CA PRO A 212 -0.59 5.37 1.22
C PRO A 212 0.23 6.63 1.50
N TYR A 213 0.99 7.15 0.52
CA TYR A 213 1.70 8.43 0.69
C TYR A 213 0.74 9.60 0.88
N LYS A 214 -0.35 9.63 0.11
CA LYS A 214 -1.38 10.68 0.26
C LYS A 214 -2.14 10.53 1.58
N SER A 215 -2.36 9.30 2.05
CA SER A 215 -2.98 9.09 3.35
C SER A 215 -2.08 9.53 4.50
N ASP A 216 -0.78 9.27 4.41
CA ASP A 216 0.22 9.83 5.33
C ASP A 216 0.20 11.37 5.34
N VAL A 217 0.09 12.01 4.17
CA VAL A 217 -0.06 13.48 4.09
C VAL A 217 -1.29 13.97 4.85
N TYR A 218 -2.42 13.26 4.73
CA TYR A 218 -3.64 13.61 5.46
C TYR A 218 -3.47 13.41 6.98
N SER A 219 -2.90 12.29 7.41
CA SER A 219 -2.62 12.00 8.82
C SER A 219 -1.69 13.04 9.45
N LEU A 220 -0.67 13.50 8.72
CA LEU A 220 0.17 14.62 9.14
C LEU A 220 -0.63 15.92 9.22
N GLY A 221 -1.50 16.19 8.25
CA GLY A 221 -2.38 17.36 8.27
C GLY A 221 -3.28 17.40 9.50
N MET A 222 -3.90 16.27 9.85
CA MET A 222 -4.74 16.13 11.05
C MET A 222 -3.91 16.26 12.33
N THR A 223 -2.69 15.73 12.34
CA THR A 223 -1.75 15.90 13.46
C THR A 223 -1.41 17.38 13.65
N MET A 224 -1.10 18.11 12.58
CA MET A 224 -0.82 19.55 12.67
C MET A 224 -2.04 20.38 13.07
N LEU A 225 -3.24 20.00 12.62
CA LEU A 225 -4.49 20.66 13.03
C LEU A 225 -4.78 20.45 14.53
N HIS A 226 -4.49 19.25 15.06
CA HIS A 226 -4.53 18.98 16.48
C HIS A 226 -3.58 19.90 17.24
N LEU A 227 -2.31 20.01 16.81
CA LEU A 227 -1.33 20.89 17.45
C LEU A 227 -1.75 22.37 17.40
N SER A 228 -2.28 22.82 16.26
CA SER A 228 -2.72 24.20 16.04
C SER A 228 -3.84 24.62 16.97
N THR A 229 -4.77 23.70 17.23
CA THR A 229 -5.95 23.96 18.06
C THR A 229 -5.76 23.52 19.52
N LEU A 230 -4.66 22.80 19.81
CA LEU A 230 -4.41 22.09 21.07
C LEU A 230 -5.59 21.22 21.52
N ASN A 231 -6.38 20.72 20.56
CA ASN A 231 -7.56 19.91 20.78
C ASN A 231 -7.58 18.74 19.79
N ASN A 232 -7.92 17.53 20.24
CA ASN A 232 -8.05 16.39 19.34
C ASN A 232 -9.05 16.70 18.21
N CYS A 233 -8.95 15.97 17.11
CA CYS A 233 -9.77 16.20 15.92
C CYS A 233 -10.82 15.09 15.73
N ASP A 234 -11.29 14.47 16.83
CA ASP A 234 -12.23 13.34 16.75
C ASP A 234 -13.62 13.76 16.27
N ASP A 235 -14.00 15.00 16.56
CA ASP A 235 -15.20 15.65 16.00
C ASP A 235 -15.19 15.77 14.47
N CYS A 236 -14.05 15.57 13.82
CA CYS A 236 -13.94 15.54 12.37
C CYS A 236 -14.31 14.19 11.77
N TYR A 237 -14.69 13.20 12.59
CA TYR A 237 -15.06 11.86 12.15
C TYR A 237 -16.48 11.53 12.60
N ASP A 238 -17.25 10.93 11.70
CA ASP A 238 -18.56 10.34 11.99
C ASP A 238 -18.38 8.83 11.89
N ILE A 239 -18.02 8.22 13.02
CA ILE A 239 -17.66 6.81 13.13
C ILE A 239 -18.84 5.89 12.77
N PRO A 240 -20.09 6.12 13.22
CA PRO A 240 -21.22 5.30 12.78
C PRO A 240 -21.41 5.29 11.27
N LYS A 241 -21.01 6.37 10.57
CA LYS A 241 -21.09 6.47 9.10
C LYS A 241 -19.74 6.28 8.41
N LEU A 242 -18.69 5.92 9.16
CA LEU A 242 -17.33 5.66 8.67
C LEU A 242 -16.86 6.73 7.68
N LYS A 243 -16.98 8.00 8.07
CA LYS A 243 -16.62 9.13 7.20
C LYS A 243 -15.93 10.26 7.93
N VAL A 244 -15.15 11.02 7.18
CA VAL A 244 -14.63 12.32 7.60
C VAL A 244 -15.70 13.39 7.34
N LEU A 245 -15.91 14.26 8.32
CA LEU A 245 -16.81 15.41 8.27
C LEU A 245 -16.07 16.66 7.76
N LEU A 246 -16.11 16.89 6.44
CA LEU A 246 -15.44 18.04 5.80
C LEU A 246 -15.76 19.38 6.45
N GLN A 247 -17.02 19.59 6.83
CA GLN A 247 -17.45 20.85 7.45
C GLN A 247 -16.74 21.09 8.78
N GLN A 248 -16.45 20.05 9.57
CA GLN A 248 -15.74 20.20 10.84
C GLN A 248 -14.25 20.46 10.62
N VAL A 249 -13.64 19.77 9.65
CA VAL A 249 -12.25 20.04 9.23
C VAL A 249 -12.10 21.50 8.77
N GLN A 250 -13.02 21.98 7.91
CA GLN A 250 -13.03 23.35 7.42
C GLN A 250 -13.26 24.37 8.53
N ARG A 251 -14.16 24.09 9.47
CA ARG A 251 -14.40 24.95 10.64
C ARG A 251 -13.15 25.12 11.49
N ARG A 252 -12.41 24.03 11.73
CA ARG A 252 -11.14 24.09 12.48
C ARG A 252 -10.06 24.85 11.71
N LEU A 253 -9.97 24.67 10.40
CA LEU A 253 -9.06 25.47 9.57
C LEU A 253 -9.40 26.97 9.63
N GLN A 254 -10.69 27.34 9.58
CA GLN A 254 -11.13 28.74 9.75
C GLN A 254 -10.81 29.30 11.14
N GLN A 255 -10.91 28.49 12.20
CA GLN A 255 -10.56 28.94 13.56
C GLN A 255 -9.09 29.35 13.68
N ILE A 256 -8.20 28.67 12.95
CA ILE A 256 -6.76 28.92 13.05
C ILE A 256 -6.27 30.00 12.07
N GLU A 257 -7.09 30.40 11.09
CA GLU A 257 -6.79 31.48 10.12
C GLU A 257 -6.61 32.85 10.76
N THR A 258 -7.27 33.09 11.90
CA THR A 258 -7.10 34.34 12.64
C THR A 258 -5.79 34.41 13.41
N THR A 259 -5.10 33.27 13.57
CA THR A 259 -3.96 33.13 14.48
C THR A 259 -2.65 32.85 13.74
N PHE A 260 -2.69 32.11 12.63
CA PHE A 260 -1.49 31.72 11.89
C PHE A 260 -1.48 32.28 10.48
N SER A 261 -0.29 32.32 9.87
CA SER A 261 -0.11 32.83 8.52
C SER A 261 -0.93 32.07 7.47
N SER A 262 -1.30 32.79 6.42
CA SER A 262 -1.95 32.20 5.25
C SER A 262 -1.12 31.09 4.60
N GLN A 263 0.21 31.17 4.69
CA GLN A 263 1.12 30.15 4.19
C GLN A 263 0.93 28.83 4.95
N TYR A 264 0.98 28.86 6.28
CA TYR A 264 0.80 27.67 7.11
C TYR A 264 -0.58 27.04 6.90
N VAL A 265 -1.63 27.86 6.94
CA VAL A 265 -3.00 27.36 6.76
C VAL A 265 -3.22 26.82 5.33
N SER A 266 -2.63 27.45 4.31
CA SER A 266 -2.71 26.97 2.93
C SER A 266 -2.08 25.58 2.77
N LEU A 267 -0.94 25.33 3.40
CA LEU A 267 -0.33 23.99 3.44
C LEU A 267 -1.29 22.97 4.09
N LEU A 268 -1.85 23.28 5.25
CA LEU A 268 -2.81 22.38 5.91
C LEU A 268 -4.06 22.13 5.06
N ARG A 269 -4.59 23.17 4.40
CA ARG A 269 -5.74 23.04 3.47
C ARG A 269 -5.43 22.06 2.34
N LYS A 270 -4.23 22.12 1.75
CA LYS A 270 -3.79 21.16 0.71
C LYS A 270 -3.64 19.74 1.24
N MET A 271 -3.08 19.58 2.44
CA MET A 271 -2.88 18.27 3.06
C MET A 271 -4.20 17.60 3.45
N LEU A 272 -5.21 18.39 3.81
CA LEU A 272 -6.52 17.93 4.29
C LEU A 272 -7.61 17.87 3.21
N LEU A 273 -7.23 17.89 1.92
CA LEU A 273 -8.16 17.65 0.81
C LEU A 273 -8.76 16.24 0.90
N LEU A 274 -10.09 16.12 0.68
CA LEU A 274 -10.74 14.80 0.75
C LEU A 274 -10.35 13.88 -0.41
N ASN A 275 -10.28 14.44 -1.62
CA ASN A 275 -9.85 13.73 -2.80
C ASN A 275 -8.33 13.54 -2.74
N GLU A 276 -7.88 12.28 -2.68
CA GLU A 276 -6.45 11.95 -2.58
C GLU A 276 -5.65 12.30 -3.85
N ASP A 277 -6.29 12.34 -5.03
CA ASP A 277 -5.64 12.71 -6.29
C ASP A 277 -5.22 14.19 -6.32
N GLN A 278 -5.97 15.04 -5.60
CA GLN A 278 -5.70 16.47 -5.49
C GLN A 278 -4.75 16.81 -4.35
N ARG A 279 -4.55 15.88 -3.40
CA ARG A 279 -3.67 16.05 -2.25
C ARG A 279 -2.22 15.97 -2.74
N PRO A 280 -1.29 16.80 -2.24
CA PRO A 280 0.12 16.66 -2.60
C PRO A 280 0.73 15.41 -1.97
N ASP A 281 1.88 14.97 -2.48
CA ASP A 281 2.75 14.00 -1.78
C ASP A 281 3.91 14.71 -1.07
N PHE A 282 4.81 13.98 -0.41
CA PHE A 282 5.91 14.61 0.33
C PHE A 282 7.00 15.19 -0.57
N ILE A 283 7.14 14.71 -1.81
CA ILE A 283 8.03 15.31 -2.81
C ILE A 283 7.53 16.71 -3.15
N GLN A 284 6.25 16.84 -3.50
CA GLN A 284 5.60 18.12 -3.81
C GLN A 284 5.64 19.08 -2.62
N LEU A 285 5.30 18.61 -1.42
CA LEU A 285 5.35 19.42 -0.19
C LEU A 285 6.77 19.91 0.14
N LYS A 286 7.79 19.06 -0.06
CA LYS A 286 9.20 19.43 0.17
C LYS A 286 9.61 20.57 -0.76
N TYR A 287 9.30 20.48 -2.05
CA TYR A 287 9.59 21.54 -3.01
C TYR A 287 8.85 22.85 -2.69
N GLU A 288 7.58 22.78 -2.28
CA GLU A 288 6.80 23.97 -1.93
C GLU A 288 7.38 24.70 -0.69
N LEU A 289 7.82 23.95 0.33
CA LEU A 289 8.49 24.52 1.49
C LEU A 289 9.82 25.19 1.12
N GLN A 290 10.59 24.59 0.21
CA GLN A 290 11.85 25.15 -0.27
C GLN A 290 11.65 26.42 -1.12
N ALA A 291 10.65 26.42 -2.01
CA ALA A 291 10.28 27.58 -2.83
C ALA A 291 9.87 28.78 -1.97
N SER A 292 9.19 28.52 -0.85
CA SER A 292 8.78 29.57 0.10
C SER A 292 9.98 30.19 0.84
N GLN A 293 10.99 29.39 1.17
CA GLN A 293 12.23 29.86 1.80
C GLN A 293 13.11 30.63 0.82
N SER A 294 13.19 30.19 -0.43
CA SER A 294 13.91 30.88 -1.50
C SER A 294 13.21 32.15 -1.95
N SER A 295 11.88 32.25 -1.84
CA SER A 295 11.17 33.53 -2.06
C SER A 295 11.46 34.57 -0.98
N GLN A 296 11.69 34.16 0.28
CA GLN A 296 12.19 35.06 1.32
C GLN A 296 13.67 35.40 1.11
N SER A 297 14.49 34.43 0.70
CA SER A 297 15.94 34.61 0.46
C SER A 297 16.22 35.47 -0.78
N GLN A 298 15.54 35.22 -1.90
CA GLN A 298 15.57 36.03 -3.11
C GLN A 298 14.94 37.40 -2.87
N PHE A 299 13.92 37.56 -2.02
CA PHE A 299 13.42 38.90 -1.71
C PHE A 299 14.42 39.71 -0.87
N TYR A 300 15.17 39.09 0.05
CA TYR A 300 16.23 39.79 0.79
C TYR A 300 17.51 39.98 -0.05
N GLU A 301 17.89 39.04 -0.91
CA GLU A 301 19.01 39.16 -1.83
C GLU A 301 18.68 40.10 -3.00
N GLU A 302 17.48 40.08 -3.57
CA GLU A 302 17.05 41.05 -4.60
C GLU A 302 16.87 42.44 -3.99
N GLN A 303 16.36 42.60 -2.76
CA GLN A 303 16.33 43.93 -2.11
C GLN A 303 17.72 44.43 -1.74
N GLN A 304 18.65 43.56 -1.32
CA GLN A 304 20.05 43.93 -1.11
C GLN A 304 20.77 44.22 -2.43
N VAL A 305 20.55 43.44 -3.47
CA VAL A 305 21.11 43.65 -4.82
C VAL A 305 20.52 44.91 -5.44
N ILE A 306 19.23 45.23 -5.26
CA ILE A 306 18.61 46.48 -5.71
C ILE A 306 19.09 47.68 -4.89
N GLN A 307 19.33 47.54 -3.58
CA GLN A 307 19.92 48.60 -2.74
C GLN A 307 21.41 48.82 -3.06
N ILE A 308 22.18 47.75 -3.29
CA ILE A 308 23.58 47.77 -3.69
C ILE A 308 23.71 48.30 -5.14
N GLN A 309 22.83 47.91 -6.06
CA GLN A 309 22.79 48.43 -7.43
C GLN A 309 22.34 49.89 -7.47
N LYS A 310 21.42 50.33 -6.61
CA LYS A 310 21.06 51.76 -6.46
C LYS A 310 22.19 52.58 -5.82
N ALA A 311 22.94 52.00 -4.88
CA ALA A 311 24.12 52.64 -4.29
C ALA A 311 25.32 52.69 -5.24
N LEU A 312 25.46 51.70 -6.13
CA LEU A 312 26.53 51.61 -7.13
C LEU A 312 26.20 52.34 -8.44
N GLN A 313 24.94 52.69 -8.71
CA GLN A 313 24.54 53.47 -9.89
C GLN A 313 24.77 54.99 -9.77
N VAL A 314 25.27 55.49 -8.61
CA VAL A 314 25.59 56.93 -8.44
C VAL A 314 27.10 57.22 -8.58
N GLN A 315 27.94 56.20 -8.77
CA GLN A 315 29.38 56.43 -8.89
C GLN A 315 29.98 55.68 -10.08
N ASN A 316 29.80 56.24 -11.27
CA ASN A 316 30.82 56.19 -12.31
C ASN A 316 30.64 57.36 -13.28
N TYR A 317 31.36 58.45 -13.01
CA TYR A 317 31.94 59.30 -14.05
C TYR A 317 33.34 59.66 -13.59
N GLU A 318 34.32 58.89 -14.05
CA GLU A 318 35.47 59.38 -14.83
C GLU A 318 36.67 58.40 -14.78
N GLN A 319 37.22 58.14 -15.97
CA GLN A 319 38.61 57.78 -16.29
C GLN A 319 39.06 56.30 -16.47
N ILE A 320 39.27 55.98 -17.76
CA ILE A 320 40.50 55.49 -18.43
C ILE A 320 40.88 53.98 -18.41
N ILE A 321 40.67 53.36 -19.59
CA ILE A 321 41.52 52.49 -20.47
C ILE A 321 42.67 51.63 -19.86
N GLU A 322 42.63 50.28 -20.07
CA GLU A 322 43.55 49.48 -20.96
C GLU A 322 43.53 47.93 -20.77
N THR A 323 43.13 47.24 -21.85
CA THR A 323 43.57 45.91 -22.38
C THR A 323 43.38 44.58 -21.63
N SER A 324 42.67 43.62 -22.26
CA SER A 324 43.30 42.47 -22.98
C SER A 324 42.26 41.60 -23.75
N PRO A 325 42.53 41.07 -24.97
CA PRO A 325 41.53 40.47 -25.87
C PRO A 325 41.09 39.02 -25.56
N ILE A 326 41.39 38.46 -24.39
CA ILE A 326 41.20 37.01 -24.12
C ILE A 326 39.83 36.68 -23.50
N GLN A 327 39.06 37.67 -23.04
CA GLN A 327 37.73 37.44 -22.43
C GLN A 327 36.54 37.59 -23.40
N LEU A 328 36.74 38.09 -24.62
CA LEU A 328 35.65 38.28 -25.57
C LEU A 328 35.28 37.01 -26.37
N GLN A 329 36.18 36.04 -26.45
CA GLN A 329 35.93 34.80 -27.20
C GLN A 329 35.17 33.75 -26.37
N SER A 330 35.36 33.73 -25.04
CA SER A 330 34.63 32.84 -24.13
C SER A 330 33.20 33.30 -23.87
N MET A 331 32.96 34.62 -23.82
CA MET A 331 31.63 35.18 -23.57
C MET A 331 30.70 35.08 -24.78
N GLN A 332 31.22 35.15 -26.01
CA GLN A 332 30.43 34.93 -27.24
C GLN A 332 30.09 33.46 -27.50
N MET A 333 30.92 32.49 -27.04
CA MET A 333 30.57 31.06 -27.16
C MET A 333 29.47 30.65 -26.16
N PHE A 334 29.45 31.25 -24.97
CA PHE A 334 28.44 30.93 -23.96
C PHE A 334 27.05 31.48 -24.34
N MET A 335 26.98 32.74 -24.75
CA MET A 335 25.72 33.40 -25.15
C MET A 335 25.06 32.74 -26.39
N ASN A 336 25.86 32.26 -27.35
CA ASN A 336 25.34 31.54 -28.52
C ASN A 336 24.82 30.12 -28.20
N SER A 337 25.17 29.56 -27.04
CA SER A 337 24.74 28.22 -26.63
C SER A 337 23.38 28.23 -25.91
N GLU A 338 23.10 29.27 -25.12
CA GLU A 338 21.81 29.46 -24.45
C GLU A 338 20.71 29.86 -25.43
N GLU A 339 20.99 30.72 -26.42
CA GLU A 339 20.00 31.07 -27.45
C GLU A 339 19.63 29.85 -28.32
N ARG A 340 20.57 28.97 -28.65
CA ARG A 340 20.30 27.71 -29.38
C ARG A 340 19.50 26.71 -28.57
N ASN A 341 19.73 26.62 -27.25
CA ASN A 341 18.96 25.73 -26.38
C ASN A 341 17.53 26.26 -26.16
N ASN A 342 17.35 27.58 -26.00
CA ASN A 342 16.02 28.17 -25.87
C ASN A 342 15.20 28.08 -27.17
N LEU A 343 15.82 28.20 -28.35
CA LEU A 343 15.17 27.97 -29.65
C LEU A 343 14.75 26.49 -29.83
N LYS A 344 15.58 25.53 -29.40
CA LYS A 344 15.23 24.09 -29.45
C LYS A 344 14.09 23.73 -28.50
N ILE A 345 14.05 24.34 -27.31
CA ILE A 345 12.97 24.15 -26.33
C ILE A 345 11.66 24.79 -26.80
N GLN A 346 11.72 25.95 -27.47
CA GLN A 346 10.52 26.54 -28.08
C GLN A 346 9.99 25.72 -29.26
N GLN A 347 10.87 25.16 -30.10
CA GLN A 347 10.48 24.30 -31.22
C GLN A 347 9.93 22.94 -30.74
N SER A 348 10.47 22.36 -29.66
CA SER A 348 9.92 21.14 -29.06
C SER A 348 8.58 21.38 -28.37
N ASN A 349 8.39 22.52 -27.73
CA ASN A 349 7.11 22.87 -27.12
C ASN A 349 6.02 23.17 -28.17
N GLN A 350 6.38 23.73 -29.34
CA GLN A 350 5.45 23.88 -30.45
C GLN A 350 5.08 22.52 -31.10
N SER A 351 6.04 21.60 -31.24
CA SER A 351 5.75 20.26 -31.79
C SER A 351 4.89 19.41 -30.84
N ILE A 352 5.09 19.52 -29.52
CA ILE A 352 4.24 18.87 -28.52
C ILE A 352 2.82 19.42 -28.58
N LYS A 353 2.66 20.76 -28.66
CA LYS A 353 1.35 21.41 -28.77
C LYS A 353 0.62 21.00 -30.06
N ASN A 354 1.33 20.90 -31.17
CA ASN A 354 0.78 20.44 -32.45
C ASN A 354 0.40 18.94 -32.42
N SER A 355 1.17 18.09 -31.74
CA SER A 355 0.81 16.66 -31.57
C SER A 355 -0.41 16.44 -30.67
N GLN A 356 -0.61 17.31 -29.66
CA GLN A 356 -1.79 17.29 -28.81
C GLN A 356 -3.04 17.79 -29.55
N ILE A 357 -2.87 18.76 -30.46
CA ILE A 357 -3.94 19.22 -31.35
C ILE A 357 -4.28 18.13 -32.39
N GLN A 358 -3.30 17.43 -32.97
CA GLN A 358 -3.54 16.29 -33.86
C GLN A 358 -4.24 15.13 -33.14
N LYS A 359 -3.79 14.73 -31.94
CA LYS A 359 -4.46 13.68 -31.15
C LYS A 359 -5.89 14.03 -30.78
N SER A 360 -6.18 15.31 -30.49
CA SER A 360 -7.54 15.75 -30.19
C SER A 360 -8.42 15.92 -31.44
N GLN A 361 -7.83 16.06 -32.63
CA GLN A 361 -8.54 16.01 -33.92
C GLN A 361 -8.80 14.56 -34.37
N GLU A 362 -7.85 13.65 -34.18
CA GLU A 362 -8.01 12.20 -34.43
C GLU A 362 -9.06 11.58 -33.51
N LEU A 363 -9.13 12.01 -32.23
CA LEU A 363 -10.18 11.58 -31.30
C LEU A 363 -11.58 12.09 -31.70
N ARG A 364 -11.67 13.27 -32.35
CA ARG A 364 -12.94 13.78 -32.89
C ARG A 364 -13.34 13.07 -34.19
N GLN A 365 -12.37 12.70 -35.04
CA GLN A 365 -12.61 11.90 -36.24
C GLN A 365 -13.01 10.47 -35.90
N SER A 366 -12.45 9.86 -34.84
CA SER A 366 -12.85 8.52 -34.37
C SER A 366 -14.24 8.51 -33.72
N GLN A 367 -14.67 9.63 -33.12
CA GLN A 367 -16.03 9.79 -32.60
C GLN A 367 -17.06 10.04 -33.71
N GLN A 368 -16.68 10.71 -34.81
CA GLN A 368 -17.55 10.88 -35.98
C GLN A 368 -17.67 9.61 -36.84
N SER A 369 -16.62 8.79 -36.95
CA SER A 369 -16.70 7.49 -37.61
C SER A 369 -17.55 6.47 -36.82
N ASN A 370 -17.56 6.53 -35.49
CA ASN A 370 -18.45 5.70 -34.67
C ASN A 370 -19.94 6.11 -34.73
N GLN A 371 -20.26 7.37 -35.07
CA GLN A 371 -21.64 7.78 -35.40
C GLN A 371 -22.05 7.38 -36.83
N SER A 372 -21.09 7.10 -37.71
CA SER A 372 -21.34 6.65 -39.09
C SER A 372 -21.57 5.13 -39.16
N ILE A 373 -21.01 4.36 -38.21
CA ILE A 373 -21.14 2.89 -38.11
C ILE A 373 -22.49 2.45 -37.51
N TYR A 374 -23.23 3.36 -36.87
CA TYR A 374 -24.58 3.09 -36.35
C TYR A 374 -25.72 3.31 -37.37
N ILE A 375 -25.40 3.76 -38.59
CA ILE A 375 -26.39 3.99 -39.66
C ILE A 375 -26.30 2.94 -40.79
N GLU A 376 -25.23 2.13 -40.86
CA GLU A 376 -25.04 1.12 -41.92
C GLU A 376 -25.36 -0.34 -41.53
N ARG A 377 -26.10 -0.57 -40.44
CA ARG A 377 -26.57 -1.94 -40.08
C ARG A 377 -28.08 -2.17 -40.18
N ASN A 378 -28.82 -1.23 -40.74
CA ASN A 378 -30.27 -1.38 -40.97
C ASN A 378 -30.61 -1.17 -42.45
N GLU A 379 -30.21 -2.09 -43.34
CA GLU A 379 -30.80 -2.19 -44.69
C GLU A 379 -30.42 -3.51 -45.38
N VAL A 380 -31.24 -4.57 -45.21
CA VAL A 380 -31.72 -5.56 -46.22
C VAL A 380 -32.89 -6.30 -45.54
N LYS A 381 -34.16 -5.89 -45.74
CA LYS A 381 -35.19 -6.44 -46.67
C LYS A 381 -35.36 -7.97 -46.60
N GLU A 382 -36.52 -8.62 -46.63
CA GLU A 382 -37.98 -8.40 -46.71
C GLU A 382 -38.54 -9.84 -46.51
N LEU A 383 -39.60 -10.12 -45.76
CA LEU A 383 -40.97 -10.30 -46.29
C LEU A 383 -41.92 -10.67 -45.12
N ARG A 384 -43.03 -9.94 -45.02
CA ARG A 384 -44.28 -10.21 -44.26
C ARG A 384 -45.13 -11.31 -44.96
N PRO A 385 -46.31 -11.80 -44.47
CA PRO A 385 -47.28 -11.21 -43.49
C PRO A 385 -47.81 -12.23 -42.43
N ASP A 386 -48.57 -11.88 -41.37
CA ASP A 386 -49.95 -11.34 -41.28
C ASP A 386 -50.15 -10.68 -39.89
N ILE A 387 -50.67 -9.44 -39.75
CA ILE A 387 -52.10 -9.03 -39.60
C ILE A 387 -52.73 -9.67 -38.33
N SER A 388 -53.31 -8.98 -37.31
CA SER A 388 -53.84 -7.63 -37.14
C SER A 388 -53.88 -7.19 -35.66
N ASP A 389 -54.10 -5.88 -35.44
CA ASP A 389 -54.93 -5.26 -34.38
C ASP A 389 -54.53 -5.42 -32.89
N HIS A 390 -54.47 -4.40 -32.03
CA HIS A 390 -55.07 -3.07 -32.03
C HIS A 390 -54.27 -2.07 -31.16
N ILE A 391 -54.40 -0.81 -31.55
CA ILE A 391 -53.91 0.42 -30.93
C ILE A 391 -54.90 0.90 -29.85
N LYS A 392 -54.41 1.33 -28.66
CA LYS A 392 -54.64 2.67 -28.03
C LYS A 392 -54.26 2.66 -26.54
N ILE A 393 -53.21 3.39 -26.13
CA ILE A 393 -53.19 4.78 -25.60
C ILE A 393 -53.68 4.90 -24.13
N LEU A 394 -52.69 5.05 -23.22
CA LEU A 394 -52.48 6.03 -22.11
C LEU A 394 -53.68 6.61 -21.31
N PRO A 395 -53.47 7.22 -20.11
CA PRO A 395 -52.40 7.07 -19.10
C PRO A 395 -52.93 6.95 -17.64
N LEU A 396 -52.02 6.71 -16.68
CA LEU A 396 -52.27 6.77 -15.24
C LEU A 396 -52.33 8.22 -14.72
N SER A 397 -53.27 8.47 -13.81
CA SER A 397 -53.24 9.58 -12.86
C SER A 397 -53.59 9.10 -11.45
N GLU A 398 -52.66 9.33 -10.53
CA GLU A 398 -52.82 9.91 -9.20
C GLU A 398 -53.77 9.32 -8.13
N GLN A 399 -53.11 9.04 -7.00
CA GLN A 399 -53.39 9.59 -5.65
C GLN A 399 -54.22 8.79 -4.62
N ILE A 400 -53.51 8.58 -3.48
CA ILE A 400 -53.93 8.84 -2.09
C ILE A 400 -54.88 7.83 -1.41
N ALA A 401 -54.36 7.14 -0.39
CA ALA A 401 -54.78 7.22 1.02
C ALA A 401 -54.69 5.87 1.76
N GLU A 402 -53.90 5.86 2.83
CA GLU A 402 -54.09 5.04 4.05
C GLU A 402 -55.48 5.32 4.69
N PRO A 403 -55.99 4.63 5.76
CA PRO A 403 -55.23 3.92 6.80
C PRO A 403 -55.92 2.74 7.51
N SER A 404 -55.26 2.30 8.59
CA SER A 404 -55.81 1.74 9.84
C SER A 404 -56.08 0.24 9.93
N GLY A 405 -55.27 -0.43 10.77
CA GLY A 405 -55.72 -0.66 12.14
C GLY A 405 -55.97 -2.11 12.58
N ILE A 406 -55.13 -2.54 13.53
CA ILE A 406 -55.51 -3.19 14.81
C ILE A 406 -55.76 -4.72 14.83
N ASP A 407 -54.78 -5.37 15.45
CA ASP A 407 -54.79 -6.39 16.51
C ASP A 407 -55.38 -7.81 16.38
N ASP A 408 -54.54 -8.69 16.92
CA ASP A 408 -54.83 -9.76 17.90
C ASP A 408 -55.07 -11.21 17.45
N ASN A 409 -53.98 -11.98 17.59
CA ASN A 409 -53.79 -13.05 18.57
C ASN A 409 -54.35 -14.48 18.36
N ILE A 410 -53.41 -15.42 18.59
CA ILE A 410 -53.54 -16.77 19.19
C ILE A 410 -53.97 -17.95 18.30
N GLY A 411 -53.14 -19.01 18.34
CA GLY A 411 -53.66 -20.39 18.45
C GLY A 411 -52.93 -21.49 17.67
N ASN A 412 -52.09 -22.26 18.37
CA ASN A 412 -51.53 -23.55 17.98
C ASN A 412 -52.56 -24.55 17.40
N GLN A 413 -52.18 -25.39 16.42
CA GLN A 413 -52.00 -26.84 16.62
C GLN A 413 -51.64 -27.62 15.34
N ILE A 414 -51.00 -28.76 15.61
CA ILE A 414 -50.28 -29.72 14.78
C ILE A 414 -51.22 -30.61 13.94
N GLY A 415 -50.77 -31.05 12.75
CA GLY A 415 -51.40 -32.15 12.01
C GLY A 415 -50.64 -32.56 10.75
N ILE A 416 -50.03 -33.75 10.78
CA ILE A 416 -49.25 -34.42 9.72
C ILE A 416 -50.23 -35.28 8.89
N ASP A 417 -50.18 -35.26 7.54
CA ASP A 417 -49.68 -36.38 6.68
C ASP A 417 -50.00 -36.22 5.17
N LYS A 418 -48.91 -36.38 4.39
CA LYS A 418 -48.65 -36.95 3.05
C LYS A 418 -49.61 -36.90 1.82
N SER A 419 -48.89 -36.68 0.70
CA SER A 419 -49.04 -37.18 -0.69
C SER A 419 -49.86 -36.29 -1.64
N ILE A 420 -49.44 -35.89 -2.86
CA ILE A 420 -48.74 -36.58 -3.97
C ILE A 420 -48.02 -35.53 -4.89
N HIS A 421 -46.87 -35.91 -5.50
CA HIS A 421 -46.12 -35.21 -6.57
C HIS A 421 -46.90 -35.14 -7.91
N ILE A 422 -46.65 -34.23 -8.87
CA ILE A 422 -45.55 -34.24 -9.87
C ILE A 422 -45.61 -32.91 -10.69
N THR A 423 -44.46 -32.57 -11.30
CA THR A 423 -44.13 -31.61 -12.39
C THR A 423 -43.59 -30.25 -11.93
N ASN A 424 -42.53 -29.67 -12.50
CA ASN A 424 -41.33 -30.09 -13.22
C ASN A 424 -40.54 -28.77 -13.42
N GLU A 425 -39.25 -28.76 -13.02
CA GLU A 425 -38.17 -27.81 -13.38
C GLU A 425 -38.12 -26.37 -12.80
N PRO A 426 -36.88 -25.82 -12.60
CA PRO A 426 -36.54 -25.18 -11.32
C PRO A 426 -36.09 -23.71 -11.44
N GLU A 427 -36.66 -22.86 -10.59
CA GLU A 427 -36.07 -21.58 -10.22
C GLU A 427 -35.18 -21.76 -8.98
N GLN A 428 -33.92 -21.35 -9.07
CA GLN A 428 -32.96 -21.36 -7.98
C GLN A 428 -33.31 -20.27 -6.94
N GLN A 429 -34.11 -20.63 -5.94
CA GLN A 429 -34.17 -19.92 -4.67
C GLN A 429 -33.38 -20.70 -3.61
N ASN A 430 -32.27 -20.12 -3.16
CA ASN A 430 -31.50 -20.60 -2.01
C ASN A 430 -32.34 -20.40 -0.73
N ILE A 431 -33.07 -21.42 -0.32
CA ILE A 431 -33.69 -21.50 1.01
C ILE A 431 -32.70 -22.17 1.95
N LEU A 432 -32.20 -21.40 2.92
CA LEU A 432 -31.43 -21.85 4.07
C LEU A 432 -32.33 -22.74 4.95
N MET A 433 -31.98 -24.01 5.17
CA MET A 433 -32.60 -24.84 6.23
C MET A 433 -31.77 -24.76 7.52
N PRO A 434 -32.40 -24.78 8.71
CA PRO A 434 -31.69 -24.77 9.99
C PRO A 434 -31.09 -26.14 10.25
N VAL A 435 -29.78 -26.18 10.53
CA VAL A 435 -29.06 -27.42 10.87
C VAL A 435 -29.21 -27.69 12.35
N THR A 436 -30.03 -28.68 12.71
CA THR A 436 -29.92 -29.37 13.99
C THR A 436 -28.81 -30.43 13.91
N SER A 437 -27.99 -30.49 14.95
CA SER A 437 -26.84 -31.37 15.20
C SER A 437 -26.83 -32.73 14.48
N PHE A 438 -25.73 -33.01 13.76
CA PHE A 438 -25.43 -34.34 13.22
C PHE A 438 -25.00 -35.30 14.33
N GLU A 439 -25.70 -36.43 14.50
CA GLU A 439 -25.43 -37.40 15.58
C GLU A 439 -24.60 -38.63 15.19
N THR A 440 -24.10 -38.78 13.95
CA THR A 440 -23.23 -39.94 13.62
C THR A 440 -22.20 -39.67 12.50
N SER A 441 -20.98 -40.24 12.63
CA SER A 441 -19.87 -40.14 11.66
C SER A 441 -20.20 -40.65 10.25
N GLN A 442 -21.21 -41.51 10.09
CA GLN A 442 -21.65 -41.99 8.77
C GLN A 442 -22.39 -40.94 7.94
N GLN A 443 -23.10 -40.00 8.58
CA GLN A 443 -23.76 -38.89 7.89
C GLN A 443 -22.75 -37.83 7.40
N TYR A 444 -21.64 -37.66 8.12
CA TYR A 444 -20.51 -36.82 7.71
C TYR A 444 -19.78 -37.41 6.50
N GLU A 445 -19.53 -38.73 6.47
CA GLU A 445 -18.91 -39.37 5.29
C GLU A 445 -19.79 -39.32 4.03
N GLN A 446 -21.11 -39.46 4.18
CA GLN A 446 -22.03 -39.34 3.04
C GLN A 446 -22.10 -37.89 2.51
N PHE A 447 -22.00 -36.89 3.39
CA PHE A 447 -21.89 -35.48 3.00
C PHE A 447 -20.58 -35.21 2.23
N ILE A 448 -19.44 -35.76 2.66
CA ILE A 448 -18.16 -35.62 1.95
C ILE A 448 -18.19 -36.31 0.57
N LYS A 449 -18.77 -37.51 0.46
CA LYS A 449 -18.96 -38.20 -0.84
C LYS A 449 -19.87 -37.42 -1.79
N MET A 450 -20.87 -36.71 -1.27
CA MET A 450 -21.77 -35.85 -2.05
C MET A 450 -21.11 -34.53 -2.49
N GLN A 451 -20.13 -34.02 -1.73
CA GLN A 451 -19.31 -32.87 -2.14
C GLN A 451 -18.28 -33.27 -3.21
N GLN A 452 -17.70 -34.47 -3.12
CA GLN A 452 -16.76 -35.02 -4.12
C GLN A 452 -17.37 -35.13 -5.53
N SER A 453 -18.68 -35.39 -5.67
CA SER A 453 -19.34 -35.41 -6.98
C SER A 453 -19.55 -34.02 -7.58
N LYS A 454 -19.57 -32.95 -6.76
CA LYS A 454 -19.58 -31.55 -7.21
C LYS A 454 -18.16 -31.03 -7.51
N SER A 455 -17.14 -31.53 -6.83
CA SER A 455 -15.72 -31.26 -7.13
C SER A 455 -15.29 -31.76 -8.51
N ASN A 456 -15.93 -32.81 -9.03
CA ASN A 456 -15.68 -33.28 -10.40
C ASN A 456 -16.05 -32.27 -11.48
N TYR A 457 -16.91 -31.28 -11.18
CA TYR A 457 -17.23 -30.19 -12.12
C TYR A 457 -16.08 -29.17 -12.23
N TYR A 458 -15.31 -28.96 -11.14
CA TYR A 458 -14.13 -28.10 -11.14
C TYR A 458 -12.89 -28.76 -11.75
N ILE A 459 -12.81 -30.10 -11.73
CA ILE A 459 -11.69 -30.86 -12.31
C ILE A 459 -11.78 -30.92 -13.85
N THR A 460 -12.99 -30.98 -14.42
CA THR A 460 -13.20 -31.00 -15.89
C THR A 460 -12.91 -29.66 -16.58
N ASP A 461 -13.08 -28.53 -15.90
CA ASP A 461 -12.80 -27.20 -16.47
C ASP A 461 -11.30 -26.84 -16.42
N GLN A 462 -10.57 -27.40 -15.46
CA GLN A 462 -9.11 -27.26 -15.39
C GLN A 462 -8.37 -28.17 -16.38
N SER A 463 -8.87 -29.37 -16.70
CA SER A 463 -8.20 -30.23 -17.69
C SER A 463 -8.21 -29.61 -19.09
N GLN A 464 -9.30 -28.94 -19.48
CA GLN A 464 -9.38 -28.23 -20.77
C GLN A 464 -8.46 -27.00 -20.84
N LYS A 465 -8.31 -26.26 -19.73
CA LYS A 465 -7.36 -25.12 -19.64
C LYS A 465 -5.90 -25.58 -19.63
N VAL A 466 -5.59 -26.68 -18.95
CA VAL A 466 -4.25 -27.28 -18.95
C VAL A 466 -3.89 -27.77 -20.35
N ASP A 467 -4.82 -28.38 -21.10
CA ASP A 467 -4.60 -28.77 -22.49
C ASP A 467 -4.32 -27.56 -23.41
N GLN A 468 -5.02 -26.43 -23.22
CA GLN A 468 -4.76 -25.20 -23.98
C GLN A 468 -3.40 -24.58 -23.63
N ASN A 469 -3.02 -24.54 -22.35
CA ASN A 469 -1.72 -24.05 -21.90
C ASN A 469 -0.59 -24.97 -22.38
N MET A 470 -0.80 -26.30 -22.36
CA MET A 470 0.17 -27.26 -22.89
C MET A 470 0.32 -27.16 -24.40
N ARG A 471 -0.74 -26.83 -25.15
CA ARG A 471 -0.63 -26.49 -26.58
C ARG A 471 0.18 -25.22 -26.79
N PHE A 472 -0.02 -24.20 -25.96
CA PHE A 472 0.77 -22.97 -25.98
C PHE A 472 2.26 -23.25 -25.69
N ILE A 473 2.59 -23.97 -24.61
CA ILE A 473 3.96 -24.35 -24.25
C ILE A 473 4.60 -25.24 -25.31
N ASN A 474 3.87 -26.22 -25.85
CA ASN A 474 4.38 -27.06 -26.93
C ASN A 474 4.59 -26.28 -28.23
N SER A 475 3.76 -25.26 -28.53
CA SER A 475 3.96 -24.36 -29.68
C SER A 475 5.22 -23.49 -29.56
N ILE A 476 5.63 -23.17 -28.32
CA ILE A 476 6.90 -22.49 -28.03
C ILE A 476 8.08 -23.47 -28.19
N ASN A 477 7.93 -24.72 -27.74
CA ASN A 477 9.02 -25.70 -27.71
C ASN A 477 9.30 -26.45 -29.03
N THR A 478 8.40 -26.43 -30.03
CA THR A 478 8.50 -27.30 -31.23
C THR A 478 9.22 -26.71 -32.47
N LYS A 479 9.91 -25.56 -32.38
CA LYS A 479 10.78 -25.08 -33.48
C LYS A 479 12.14 -24.59 -32.98
N ARG A 480 13.03 -25.53 -32.64
CA ARG A 480 14.38 -25.26 -32.11
C ARG A 480 15.38 -24.70 -33.14
N SER A 481 14.95 -23.98 -34.18
CA SER A 481 15.84 -23.50 -35.26
C SER A 481 15.89 -21.99 -35.52
N ASP A 482 15.02 -21.15 -34.93
CA ASP A 482 14.99 -19.71 -35.26
C ASP A 482 14.99 -18.83 -34.00
N ILE A 483 16.10 -18.84 -33.25
CA ILE A 483 16.36 -17.87 -32.19
C ILE A 483 17.00 -16.65 -32.85
N GLU A 484 16.28 -15.53 -32.91
CA GLU A 484 16.80 -14.26 -33.41
C GLU A 484 17.19 -13.36 -32.25
N LYS A 485 18.42 -12.85 -32.28
CA LYS A 485 18.84 -11.79 -31.37
C LYS A 485 18.39 -10.44 -31.92
N VAL A 486 17.57 -9.71 -31.16
CA VAL A 486 16.90 -8.50 -31.64
C VAL A 486 17.13 -7.33 -30.69
N ILE A 487 17.26 -6.16 -31.30
CA ILE A 487 17.29 -4.88 -30.60
C ILE A 487 16.05 -4.08 -31.00
N GLU A 488 15.12 -3.83 -30.08
CA GLU A 488 13.89 -3.06 -30.38
C GLU A 488 13.86 -1.76 -29.58
N ILE A 489 13.67 -0.62 -30.24
CA ILE A 489 13.58 0.68 -29.59
C ILE A 489 12.11 1.13 -29.58
N TYR A 490 11.60 1.42 -28.39
CA TYR A 490 10.22 1.81 -28.16
C TYR A 490 10.00 3.33 -28.29
N PRO A 491 8.75 3.79 -28.46
CA PRO A 491 8.43 5.22 -28.60
C PRO A 491 8.84 6.09 -27.40
N ASN A 492 9.01 5.50 -26.21
CA ASN A 492 9.52 6.17 -25.01
C ASN A 492 11.06 6.17 -24.92
N GLY A 493 11.76 5.65 -25.95
CA GLY A 493 13.21 5.58 -26.02
C GLY A 493 13.83 4.36 -25.33
N SER A 494 13.06 3.47 -24.72
CA SER A 494 13.63 2.24 -24.13
C SER A 494 14.05 1.25 -25.22
N LYS A 495 15.08 0.45 -24.94
CA LYS A 495 15.64 -0.52 -25.88
C LYS A 495 15.53 -1.93 -25.29
N TYR A 496 14.92 -2.85 -26.02
CA TYR A 496 15.05 -4.30 -25.83
C TYR A 496 16.35 -4.75 -26.50
N ASP A 497 17.12 -5.62 -25.86
CA ASP A 497 18.32 -6.26 -26.41
C ASP A 497 18.28 -7.71 -25.91
N GLY A 498 17.73 -8.62 -26.72
CA GLY A 498 17.40 -9.97 -26.26
C GLY A 498 16.97 -10.92 -27.38
N GLU A 499 16.74 -12.17 -27.01
CA GLU A 499 16.40 -13.24 -27.95
C GLU A 499 14.88 -13.39 -28.12
N LYS A 500 14.43 -13.44 -29.38
CA LYS A 500 13.07 -13.79 -29.76
C LYS A 500 13.03 -15.12 -30.48
N GLN A 501 11.97 -15.89 -30.23
CA GLN A 501 11.63 -17.08 -31.00
C GLN A 501 10.17 -16.97 -31.43
N ASN A 502 9.90 -17.07 -32.73
CA ASN A 502 8.55 -16.93 -33.32
C ASN A 502 7.81 -15.64 -32.89
N GLY A 503 8.53 -14.53 -32.68
CA GLY A 503 7.95 -13.24 -32.29
C GLY A 503 7.73 -13.03 -30.79
N LEU A 504 7.94 -14.06 -29.96
CA LEU A 504 7.84 -14.00 -28.50
C LEU A 504 9.23 -13.86 -27.87
N ARG A 505 9.32 -13.07 -26.79
CA ARG A 505 10.54 -12.87 -26.00
C ARG A 505 10.82 -14.11 -25.14
N GLN A 506 12.08 -14.51 -25.04
CA GLN A 506 12.50 -15.69 -24.28
C GLN A 506 12.93 -15.37 -22.83
N GLY A 507 12.53 -16.25 -21.89
CA GLY A 507 13.33 -16.70 -20.73
C GLY A 507 13.00 -16.22 -19.30
N TYR A 508 12.62 -17.16 -18.42
CA TYR A 508 13.09 -17.27 -17.01
C TYR A 508 13.79 -18.64 -16.87
N ASP A 509 14.93 -18.71 -16.17
CA ASP A 509 15.67 -19.95 -15.89
C ASP A 509 14.83 -20.87 -14.97
N ASN A 510 14.71 -22.16 -15.31
CA ASN A 510 13.95 -23.26 -14.66
C ASN A 510 12.74 -23.83 -15.44
N GLY A 511 12.52 -23.44 -16.70
CA GLY A 511 11.56 -24.13 -17.58
C GLY A 511 10.09 -23.75 -17.43
N GLY A 512 9.79 -22.69 -16.68
CA GLY A 512 8.48 -22.03 -16.68
C GLY A 512 8.30 -21.09 -17.88
N VAL A 513 7.05 -20.79 -18.25
CA VAL A 513 6.72 -19.86 -19.34
C VAL A 513 5.99 -18.65 -18.75
N TYR A 514 6.36 -17.45 -19.17
CA TYR A 514 5.68 -16.22 -18.76
C TYR A 514 4.90 -15.59 -19.92
N GLU A 515 3.64 -15.25 -19.65
CA GLU A 515 2.77 -14.51 -20.55
C GLU A 515 2.39 -13.18 -19.89
N GLY A 516 2.93 -12.06 -20.37
CA GLY A 516 2.64 -10.76 -19.77
C GLY A 516 3.50 -9.63 -20.30
N GLN A 517 3.46 -8.49 -19.61
CA GLN A 517 4.20 -7.31 -20.02
C GLN A 517 5.66 -7.42 -19.59
N TRP A 518 6.53 -6.73 -20.32
CA TRP A 518 7.97 -6.74 -20.08
C TRP A 518 8.49 -5.31 -20.03
N TYR A 519 9.45 -5.06 -19.14
CA TYR A 519 10.17 -3.80 -19.04
C TYR A 519 11.65 -4.09 -18.73
N ASP A 520 12.55 -3.55 -19.55
CA ASP A 520 14.01 -3.73 -19.38
C ASP A 520 14.46 -5.20 -19.25
N ASN A 521 13.96 -6.07 -20.14
CA ASN A 521 14.18 -7.52 -20.11
C ASN A 521 13.67 -8.24 -18.85
N LYS A 522 12.79 -7.60 -18.08
CA LYS A 522 12.17 -8.17 -16.88
C LYS A 522 10.65 -8.24 -16.98
N MET A 523 10.04 -9.24 -16.35
CA MET A 523 8.59 -9.34 -16.20
C MET A 523 8.07 -8.11 -15.45
N HIS A 524 7.04 -7.49 -15.98
CA HIS A 524 6.52 -6.22 -15.46
C HIS A 524 5.02 -6.10 -15.78
N GLY A 525 4.30 -5.25 -15.06
CA GLY A 525 2.87 -5.05 -15.29
C GLY A 525 2.06 -6.32 -14.99
N ASN A 526 0.95 -6.56 -15.68
CA ASN A 526 0.15 -7.77 -15.43
C ASN A 526 0.66 -8.94 -16.27
N GLY A 527 0.68 -10.14 -15.68
CA GLY A 527 1.02 -11.36 -16.41
C GLY A 527 0.86 -12.64 -15.58
N THR A 528 0.97 -13.76 -16.29
CA THR A 528 0.84 -15.11 -15.76
C THR A 528 2.13 -15.88 -16.00
N LEU A 529 2.72 -16.40 -14.92
CA LEU A 529 3.79 -17.39 -14.97
C LEU A 529 3.18 -18.79 -14.89
N PHE A 530 3.67 -19.70 -15.72
CA PHE A 530 3.30 -21.11 -15.76
C PHE A 530 4.47 -21.97 -15.32
N TYR A 531 4.17 -23.05 -14.58
CA TYR A 531 5.11 -24.14 -14.34
C TYR A 531 5.46 -24.88 -15.64
N ALA A 532 6.53 -25.67 -15.63
CA ALA A 532 6.91 -26.52 -16.77
C ALA A 532 5.81 -27.54 -17.15
N SER A 533 4.96 -27.92 -16.19
CA SER A 533 3.77 -28.75 -16.40
C SER A 533 2.62 -28.04 -17.14
N GLY A 534 2.71 -26.73 -17.35
CA GLY A 534 1.66 -25.89 -17.94
C GLY A 534 0.55 -25.45 -16.99
N LYS A 535 0.64 -25.81 -15.71
CA LYS A 535 -0.22 -25.24 -14.67
C LYS A 535 0.19 -23.78 -14.38
N PRO A 536 -0.76 -22.88 -14.09
CA PRO A 536 -0.43 -21.54 -13.64
C PRO A 536 0.35 -21.63 -12.32
N ALA A 537 1.46 -20.92 -12.24
CA ALA A 537 2.24 -20.74 -11.01
C ALA A 537 1.82 -19.45 -10.30
N TYR A 538 1.74 -18.36 -11.06
CA TYR A 538 1.33 -17.06 -10.54
C TYR A 538 0.56 -16.27 -11.61
N GLU A 539 -0.52 -15.62 -11.23
CA GLU A 539 -1.26 -14.67 -12.06
C GLU A 539 -1.42 -13.38 -11.27
N GLY A 540 -0.87 -12.26 -11.76
CA GLY A 540 -0.93 -11.01 -11.01
C GLY A 540 -0.03 -9.91 -11.58
N GLN A 541 0.30 -8.95 -10.73
CA GLN A 541 1.15 -7.83 -11.12
C GLN A 541 2.62 -8.18 -10.89
N TRP A 542 3.48 -7.58 -11.70
CA TRP A 542 4.90 -7.84 -11.78
C TRP A 542 5.66 -6.53 -11.79
N VAL A 543 6.79 -6.49 -11.09
CA VAL A 543 7.76 -5.40 -11.21
C VAL A 543 9.16 -6.00 -11.18
N ASN A 544 9.87 -5.92 -12.29
CA ASN A 544 11.27 -6.33 -12.39
C ASN A 544 11.49 -7.80 -11.96
N ASP A 545 10.72 -8.72 -12.54
CA ASP A 545 10.72 -10.16 -12.26
C ASP A 545 10.14 -10.58 -10.90
N LYS A 546 9.54 -9.64 -10.15
CA LYS A 546 8.97 -9.89 -8.83
C LYS A 546 7.45 -9.84 -8.85
N PHE A 547 6.79 -10.76 -8.16
CA PHE A 547 5.36 -10.65 -7.86
C PHE A 547 5.12 -9.38 -7.06
N GLN A 548 4.18 -8.55 -7.51
CA GLN A 548 3.76 -7.32 -6.83
C GLN A 548 2.25 -7.18 -6.78
N GLY A 549 1.79 -6.45 -5.76
CA GLY A 549 0.40 -6.05 -5.63
C GLY A 549 -0.51 -7.27 -5.64
N LYS A 550 -1.67 -7.20 -6.29
CA LYS A 550 -2.65 -8.30 -6.24
C LYS A 550 -2.28 -9.43 -7.18
N GLY A 551 -2.33 -10.66 -6.68
CA GLY A 551 -2.15 -11.85 -7.49
C GLY A 551 -2.72 -13.11 -6.87
N THR A 552 -2.69 -14.18 -7.65
CA THR A 552 -2.97 -15.55 -7.21
C THR A 552 -1.72 -16.39 -7.42
N LEU A 553 -1.19 -16.94 -6.34
CA LEU A 553 -0.13 -17.94 -6.36
C LEU A 553 -0.77 -19.33 -6.21
N TYR A 554 -0.35 -20.28 -7.01
CA TYR A 554 -0.86 -21.65 -7.01
C TYR A 554 0.20 -22.61 -6.50
N ASN A 555 -0.22 -23.66 -5.79
CA ASN A 555 0.65 -24.80 -5.50
C ASN A 555 0.59 -25.77 -6.69
N GLU A 556 1.74 -26.17 -7.24
CA GLU A 556 1.79 -27.11 -8.37
C GLU A 556 1.27 -28.50 -7.99
N GLU A 557 1.59 -28.94 -6.77
CA GLU A 557 1.34 -30.29 -6.25
C GLU A 557 0.87 -30.27 -4.78
N PRO A 558 -0.34 -29.73 -4.50
CA PRO A 558 -0.86 -29.69 -3.14
C PRO A 558 -1.07 -31.10 -2.59
N GLN A 559 -0.57 -31.37 -1.38
CA GLN A 559 -0.88 -32.59 -0.64
C GLN A 559 -2.30 -32.54 -0.11
N MET A 560 -3.03 -33.66 -0.18
CA MET A 560 -4.38 -33.76 0.36
C MET A 560 -4.35 -33.89 1.88
N LEU A 561 -5.02 -32.97 2.57
CA LEU A 561 -5.26 -33.01 4.00
C LEU A 561 -6.62 -33.68 4.26
N TYR A 562 -6.64 -34.83 4.94
CA TYR A 562 -7.87 -35.60 5.20
C TYR A 562 -8.47 -35.38 6.60
N SER A 563 -7.86 -34.50 7.40
CA SER A 563 -8.28 -34.20 8.78
C SER A 563 -8.55 -32.70 8.97
N GLU A 564 -9.08 -32.34 10.15
CA GLU A 564 -9.07 -30.93 10.55
C GLU A 564 -7.64 -30.43 10.65
N PHE A 565 -7.38 -29.24 10.12
CA PHE A 565 -6.12 -28.53 10.28
C PHE A 565 -6.08 -27.85 11.66
N ASP A 566 -4.92 -27.88 12.32
CA ASP A 566 -4.74 -27.08 13.53
C ASP A 566 -4.54 -25.60 13.18
N TYR A 567 -5.65 -24.87 13.09
CA TYR A 567 -5.66 -23.44 12.80
C TYR A 567 -4.87 -22.58 13.80
N ARG A 568 -4.44 -23.15 14.94
CA ARG A 568 -3.61 -22.45 15.93
C ARG A 568 -2.14 -22.38 15.51
N ASP A 569 -1.74 -23.20 14.54
CA ASP A 569 -0.35 -23.33 14.12
C ASP A 569 -0.21 -23.53 12.60
N PHE A 570 -0.06 -22.41 11.89
CA PHE A 570 0.19 -22.42 10.44
C PHE A 570 1.61 -22.83 10.03
N ASP A 571 2.55 -23.03 10.97
CA ASP A 571 3.85 -23.60 10.60
C ASP A 571 3.70 -25.05 10.08
N GLN A 572 2.58 -25.69 10.40
CA GLN A 572 2.25 -27.05 9.98
C GLN A 572 1.51 -27.11 8.63
N VAL A 573 1.30 -25.96 7.96
CA VAL A 573 0.54 -25.92 6.70
C VAL A 573 1.21 -26.70 5.57
N GLY A 574 2.54 -26.81 5.58
CA GLY A 574 3.32 -27.60 4.62
C GLY A 574 2.86 -27.39 3.17
N GLU A 575 2.69 -28.50 2.45
CA GLU A 575 2.16 -28.51 1.08
C GLU A 575 0.63 -28.70 1.01
N TYR A 576 -0.10 -28.51 2.11
CA TYR A 576 -1.56 -28.69 2.13
C TYR A 576 -2.31 -27.51 1.52
N TRP A 577 -1.66 -26.40 1.19
CA TRP A 577 -2.28 -25.25 0.56
C TRP A 577 -2.42 -25.45 -0.95
N THR A 578 -3.53 -25.00 -1.53
CA THR A 578 -3.82 -25.14 -2.97
C THR A 578 -3.53 -23.86 -3.74
N LYS A 579 -3.91 -22.72 -3.16
CA LYS A 579 -3.61 -21.40 -3.71
C LYS A 579 -3.65 -20.33 -2.64
N TYR A 580 -3.00 -19.22 -2.91
CA TYR A 580 -3.12 -17.99 -2.16
C TYR A 580 -3.61 -16.89 -3.10
N VAL A 581 -4.66 -16.18 -2.68
CA VAL A 581 -5.20 -15.02 -3.41
C VAL A 581 -5.03 -13.80 -2.51
N GLY A 582 -4.17 -12.87 -2.89
CA GLY A 582 -3.88 -11.74 -2.00
C GLY A 582 -2.83 -10.82 -2.56
N GLN A 583 -2.18 -10.06 -1.68
CA GLN A 583 -1.16 -9.12 -2.09
C GLN A 583 0.24 -9.72 -1.99
N PHE A 584 1.12 -9.21 -2.83
CA PHE A 584 2.50 -9.59 -2.93
C PHE A 584 3.40 -8.35 -2.81
N TYR A 585 4.49 -8.49 -2.08
CA TYR A 585 5.59 -7.54 -2.06
C TYR A 585 6.94 -8.27 -2.16
N ASP A 586 7.67 -8.05 -3.25
CA ASP A 586 8.96 -8.67 -3.56
C ASP A 586 8.89 -10.21 -3.45
N ASP A 587 7.93 -10.81 -4.16
CA ASP A 587 7.58 -12.25 -4.16
C ASP A 587 6.87 -12.80 -2.92
N ASN A 588 6.89 -12.06 -1.80
CA ASN A 588 6.30 -12.56 -0.55
C ASN A 588 4.81 -12.22 -0.48
N LYS A 589 4.01 -13.10 0.11
CA LYS A 589 2.63 -12.78 0.50
C LYS A 589 2.68 -11.68 1.55
N GLU A 590 2.00 -10.58 1.28
CA GLU A 590 2.03 -9.36 2.10
C GLU A 590 0.59 -8.83 2.23
N GLY A 591 0.27 -8.11 3.29
CA GLY A 591 -1.06 -7.56 3.50
C GLY A 591 -2.17 -8.62 3.56
N GLN A 592 -3.40 -8.27 3.16
CA GLN A 592 -4.51 -9.23 3.21
C GLN A 592 -4.43 -10.26 2.08
N GLY A 593 -4.80 -11.49 2.40
CA GLY A 593 -5.03 -12.54 1.43
C GLY A 593 -5.81 -13.72 1.99
N ILE A 594 -6.19 -14.62 1.09
CA ILE A 594 -6.88 -15.85 1.41
C ILE A 594 -6.01 -17.02 1.00
N LEU A 595 -5.59 -17.82 1.99
CA LEU A 595 -4.91 -19.09 1.79
C LEU A 595 -5.96 -20.20 1.78
N TYR A 596 -6.01 -20.96 0.68
CA TYR A 596 -6.91 -22.09 0.52
C TYR A 596 -6.17 -23.39 0.83
N LEU A 597 -6.76 -24.26 1.64
CA LEU A 597 -6.22 -25.59 1.96
C LEU A 597 -6.90 -26.68 1.12
N SER A 598 -6.23 -27.82 0.97
CA SER A 598 -6.67 -28.95 0.15
C SER A 598 -7.85 -29.70 0.75
N ASN A 599 -8.08 -29.57 2.07
CA ASN A 599 -9.28 -30.07 2.73
C ASN A 599 -10.53 -29.19 2.51
N GLY A 600 -10.37 -28.04 1.83
CA GLY A 600 -11.44 -27.07 1.56
C GLY A 600 -11.56 -25.97 2.61
N ASP A 601 -10.80 -26.03 3.70
CA ASP A 601 -10.70 -24.92 4.64
C ASP A 601 -9.94 -23.74 4.01
N LYS A 602 -10.14 -22.55 4.56
CA LYS A 602 -9.39 -21.37 4.15
C LYS A 602 -9.07 -20.46 5.32
N PHE A 603 -7.93 -19.79 5.22
CA PHE A 603 -7.57 -18.69 6.09
C PHE A 603 -7.71 -17.38 5.33
N ASP A 604 -8.54 -16.48 5.84
CA ASP A 604 -8.76 -15.14 5.31
C ASP A 604 -8.19 -14.14 6.31
N GLY A 605 -7.07 -13.49 5.99
CA GLY A 605 -6.42 -12.60 6.95
C GLY A 605 -5.10 -12.01 6.47
N THR A 606 -4.35 -11.49 7.44
CA THR A 606 -3.16 -10.69 7.17
C THR A 606 -1.91 -11.56 7.07
N PHE A 607 -1.07 -11.28 6.07
CA PHE A 607 0.22 -11.89 5.81
C PHE A 607 1.29 -10.80 5.89
N ILE A 608 2.41 -11.10 6.55
CA ILE A 608 3.59 -10.24 6.59
C ILE A 608 4.77 -11.14 6.25
N GLN A 609 5.43 -10.90 5.12
CA GLN A 609 6.54 -11.72 4.64
C GLN A 609 6.21 -13.22 4.65
N ASP A 610 5.13 -13.62 3.98
CA ASP A 610 4.57 -14.98 3.90
C ASP A 610 3.92 -15.55 5.16
N LEU A 611 4.12 -14.91 6.31
CA LEU A 611 3.61 -15.40 7.58
C LEU A 611 2.24 -14.81 7.88
N ILE A 612 1.32 -15.68 8.27
CA ILE A 612 0.02 -15.26 8.79
C ILE A 612 0.24 -14.46 10.09
N SER A 613 -0.02 -13.16 10.03
CA SER A 613 0.34 -12.19 11.07
C SER A 613 -0.66 -11.04 11.09
N GLY A 614 -1.45 -10.94 12.14
CA GLY A 614 -2.50 -9.95 12.31
C GLY A 614 -3.86 -10.60 12.55
N LEU A 615 -4.93 -9.85 12.29
CA LEU A 615 -6.28 -10.38 12.36
C LEU A 615 -6.54 -11.31 11.17
N GLY A 616 -7.34 -12.34 11.42
CA GLY A 616 -7.80 -13.25 10.39
C GLY A 616 -8.97 -14.10 10.83
N ARG A 617 -9.46 -14.90 9.89
CA ARG A 617 -10.56 -15.82 10.06
C ARG A 617 -10.16 -17.15 9.45
N TYR A 618 -10.15 -18.18 10.27
CA TYR A 618 -10.12 -19.55 9.78
C TYR A 618 -11.54 -20.00 9.48
N ILE A 619 -11.81 -20.35 8.23
CA ILE A 619 -13.13 -20.73 7.75
C ILE A 619 -13.04 -22.19 7.37
N LYS A 620 -13.66 -23.05 8.19
CA LYS A 620 -13.77 -24.47 7.91
C LYS A 620 -14.67 -24.72 6.72
N VAL A 621 -14.47 -25.83 6.02
CA VAL A 621 -15.31 -26.26 4.89
C VAL A 621 -16.79 -26.43 5.27
N ASN A 622 -17.07 -26.72 6.55
CA ASN A 622 -18.43 -26.80 7.10
C ASN A 622 -19.08 -25.42 7.39
N GLY A 623 -18.38 -24.32 7.11
CA GLY A 623 -18.83 -22.94 7.34
C GLY A 623 -18.53 -22.39 8.73
N GLN A 624 -17.96 -23.17 9.65
CA GLN A 624 -17.55 -22.67 10.97
C GLN A 624 -16.42 -21.65 10.80
N ILE A 625 -16.59 -20.48 11.43
CA ILE A 625 -15.62 -19.39 11.41
C ILE A 625 -14.96 -19.30 12.77
N ILE A 626 -13.63 -19.32 12.79
CA ILE A 626 -12.81 -19.00 13.96
C ILE A 626 -12.10 -17.69 13.67
N GLN A 627 -12.46 -16.66 14.41
CA GLN A 627 -11.77 -15.36 14.35
C GLN A 627 -10.69 -15.32 15.43
N GLY A 628 -9.60 -14.64 15.11
CA GLY A 628 -8.49 -14.52 16.05
C GLY A 628 -7.41 -13.60 15.54
N ARG A 629 -6.39 -13.42 16.38
CA ARG A 629 -5.16 -12.74 16.00
C ARG A 629 -4.07 -13.79 15.89
N TRP A 630 -3.40 -13.84 14.75
CA TRP A 630 -2.21 -14.64 14.58
C TRP A 630 -0.98 -13.75 14.68
N TRP A 631 0.10 -14.30 15.19
CA TRP A 631 1.41 -13.68 15.12
C TRP A 631 2.39 -14.73 14.64
N ARG A 632 2.97 -14.51 13.46
CA ARG A 632 3.93 -15.43 12.84
C ARG A 632 3.41 -16.87 12.86
N ASN A 633 2.29 -17.08 12.18
CA ASN A 633 1.58 -18.36 12.04
C ASN A 633 0.92 -18.93 13.30
N LYS A 634 1.14 -18.36 14.49
CA LYS A 634 0.55 -18.87 15.74
C LYS A 634 -0.67 -18.06 16.17
N LEU A 635 -1.79 -18.71 16.44
CA LEU A 635 -2.96 -18.07 17.05
C LEU A 635 -2.61 -17.58 18.46
N GLN A 636 -2.89 -16.32 18.73
CA GLN A 636 -2.71 -15.69 20.03
C GLN A 636 -3.96 -15.94 20.89
N GLN A 637 -3.74 -16.27 22.17
CA GLN A 637 -4.80 -16.48 23.18
C GLN A 637 -5.34 -15.18 23.75
#